data_AF-A0A9Q3H6G2-F1
#
_entry.id   AF-A0A9Q3H6G2-F1
#
_cell.length_a   1.000
_cell.length_b   1.000
_cell.length_c   1.000
_cell.angle_alpha   90.00
_cell.angle_beta   90.00
_cell.angle_gamma   90.00
#
_symmetry.space_group_name_H-M   'P 1'
#
loop_
_entity.id
_entity.type
_entity.pdbx_description
1 polymer ?
#
loop_
_entity_poly.entity_id
_entity_poly.type
_entity_poly.pdbx_seq_one_letter_code
_entity_poly.pdbx_strand_id
1 'polypeptide(L)'
;MVVYIDEIFIYSDTWEDHVQYIDRVLNKFTPINLKFSLKKCNFFQQELLALGHKVSGLSLALDQNQIAEVLIKQVPKNIKDMQSFLGVASYYRNHIWNFSHITTTLYKLGSKDVVFEITKDRRDAYERIKNELTNETVLILPDFELPFKLYIDAACGQGLGAALHQR
;
A
#
# COMPACT_ATOMS: atom_id res chain seq x y z
N MET A 1 4.50 7.35 -17.11
CA MET A 1 5.01 8.26 -16.05
C MET A 1 3.94 8.45 -15.00
N VAL A 2 4.28 8.34 -13.72
CA VAL A 2 3.39 8.69 -12.59
C VAL A 2 4.06 9.82 -11.80
N VAL A 3 3.27 10.77 -11.32
CA VAL A 3 3.74 11.86 -10.45
C VAL A 3 2.91 11.83 -9.18
N TYR A 4 3.58 11.81 -8.03
CA TYR A 4 2.94 11.86 -6.72
C TYR A 4 3.65 12.89 -5.85
N ILE A 5 2.99 14.03 -5.62
CA ILE A 5 3.54 15.17 -4.87
C ILE A 5 4.89 15.61 -5.44
N ASP A 6 6.00 15.21 -4.83
CA ASP A 6 7.38 15.54 -5.20
C ASP A 6 8.12 14.38 -5.87
N GLU A 7 7.51 13.20 -5.96
CA GLU A 7 8.10 12.02 -6.60
C GLU A 7 7.64 11.87 -8.05
N ILE A 8 8.59 11.60 -8.94
CA ILE A 8 8.35 11.36 -10.37
C ILE A 8 8.88 9.96 -10.72
N PHE A 9 7.98 9.12 -11.21
CA PHE A 9 8.27 7.76 -11.63
C PHE A 9 8.23 7.68 -13.15
N ILE A 10 9.37 7.38 -13.76
CA ILE A 10 9.52 7.17 -15.20
C ILE A 10 9.75 5.67 -15.41
N TYR A 11 8.95 5.06 -16.27
CA TYR A 11 9.05 3.65 -16.65
C TYR A 11 8.84 3.54 -18.16
N SER A 12 9.44 2.51 -18.75
CA SER A 12 9.39 2.21 -20.17
C SER A 12 9.78 0.74 -20.38
N ASP A 13 9.41 0.18 -21.53
CA ASP A 13 9.68 -1.23 -21.84
C ASP A 13 11.09 -1.45 -22.39
N THR A 14 11.66 -0.45 -23.05
CA THR A 14 13.01 -0.49 -23.65
C THR A 14 13.95 0.52 -23.02
N TRP A 15 15.25 0.26 -23.15
CA TRP A 15 16.31 1.17 -22.72
C TRP A 15 16.28 2.47 -23.53
N GLU A 16 16.11 2.36 -24.84
CA GLU A 16 16.09 3.47 -25.78
C GLU A 16 14.95 4.45 -25.46
N ASP A 17 13.75 3.92 -25.21
CA ASP A 17 12.61 4.72 -24.77
C ASP A 17 12.87 5.36 -23.41
N HIS A 18 13.51 4.63 -22.48
CA HIS A 18 13.79 5.14 -21.14
C HIS A 18 14.65 6.40 -21.18
N VAL A 19 15.74 6.36 -21.97
CA VAL A 19 16.64 7.50 -22.14
C VAL A 19 15.91 8.69 -22.75
N GLN A 20 15.08 8.45 -23.77
CA GLN A 20 14.27 9.52 -24.39
C GLN A 20 13.26 10.12 -23.41
N TYR A 21 12.63 9.30 -22.56
CA TYR A 21 11.65 9.77 -21.60
C TYR A 21 12.30 10.62 -20.50
N ILE A 22 13.46 10.19 -19.99
CA ILE A 22 14.25 10.98 -19.03
C ILE A 22 14.63 12.33 -19.64
N ASP A 23 15.17 12.34 -20.87
CA ASP A 23 15.57 13.57 -21.56
C ASP A 23 14.39 14.55 -21.71
N ARG A 24 13.25 14.06 -22.20
CA ARG A 24 12.02 14.87 -22.32
C ARG A 24 11.57 15.44 -20.98
N VAL A 25 11.61 14.63 -19.93
CA VAL A 25 11.24 15.05 -18.57
C VAL A 25 12.17 16.16 -18.09
N LEU A 26 13.48 15.94 -18.11
CA LEU A 26 14.46 16.94 -17.65
C LEU A 26 14.34 18.25 -18.44
N ASN A 27 14.19 18.17 -19.76
CA ASN A 27 14.03 19.34 -20.63
C ASN A 27 12.77 20.17 -20.35
N LYS A 28 11.72 19.56 -19.77
CA LYS A 28 10.52 20.30 -19.33
C LYS A 28 10.74 21.05 -18.01
N PHE A 29 11.62 20.55 -17.14
CA PHE A 29 11.89 21.17 -15.83
C PHE A 29 12.94 22.28 -15.89
N THR A 30 13.87 22.23 -16.84
CA THR A 30 14.88 23.26 -17.08
C THR A 30 14.32 24.68 -17.18
N PRO A 31 13.31 25.00 -18.03
CA PRO A 31 12.82 26.37 -18.20
C PRO A 31 12.10 26.93 -16.96
N ILE A 32 11.58 26.07 -16.09
CA ILE A 32 10.91 26.49 -14.84
C ILE A 32 11.86 26.49 -13.63
N ASN A 33 13.16 26.26 -13.86
CA ASN A 33 14.21 26.26 -12.83
C ASN A 33 13.91 25.32 -11.65
N LEU A 34 13.19 24.22 -11.91
CA LEU A 34 12.96 23.17 -10.93
C LEU A 34 14.19 22.27 -10.84
N LYS A 35 14.65 22.01 -9.62
CA LYS A 35 15.91 21.29 -9.38
C LYS A 35 15.66 19.95 -8.72
N PHE A 36 16.36 18.94 -9.21
CA PHE A 36 16.35 17.59 -8.62
C PHE A 36 17.57 17.40 -7.72
N SER A 37 17.36 16.73 -6.58
CA SER A 37 18.47 16.30 -5.73
C SER A 37 19.05 15.00 -6.30
N LEU A 38 20.17 15.08 -7.02
CA LEU A 38 20.78 13.92 -7.69
C LEU A 38 21.04 12.75 -6.73
N LYS A 39 21.36 13.03 -5.46
CA LYS A 39 21.57 12.01 -4.41
C LYS A 39 20.31 11.20 -4.08
N LYS A 40 19.13 11.74 -4.36
CA LYS A 40 17.83 11.09 -4.14
C LYS A 40 17.25 10.51 -5.44
N CYS A 41 17.91 10.69 -6.57
CA CYS A 41 17.45 10.16 -7.84
C CYS A 41 17.99 8.74 -8.05
N ASN A 42 17.09 7.82 -8.38
CA ASN A 42 17.42 6.45 -8.79
C ASN A 42 17.18 6.34 -10.29
N PHE A 43 18.22 6.03 -11.05
CA PHE A 43 18.14 5.88 -12.50
C PHE A 43 18.34 4.43 -12.91
N PHE A 44 17.68 4.03 -14.00
CA PHE A 44 17.92 2.75 -14.70
C PHE A 44 17.83 1.52 -13.78
N GLN A 45 16.85 1.52 -12.87
CA GLN A 45 16.62 0.41 -11.96
C GLN A 45 15.56 -0.53 -12.55
N GLN A 46 15.75 -1.84 -12.39
CA GLN A 46 14.71 -2.83 -12.67
C GLN A 46 13.67 -2.89 -11.54
N GLU A 47 14.08 -2.53 -10.33
CA GLU A 47 13.24 -2.51 -9.13
C GLU A 47 13.39 -1.18 -8.40
N LEU A 48 12.29 -0.62 -7.89
CA LEU A 48 12.28 0.65 -7.19
C LEU A 48 11.47 0.56 -5.89
N LEU A 49 11.97 1.17 -4.82
CA LEU A 49 11.18 1.43 -3.63
C LEU A 49 10.47 2.78 -3.80
N ALA A 50 9.15 2.76 -3.75
CA ALA A 50 8.30 3.92 -4.01
C ALA A 50 7.04 3.84 -3.14
N LEU A 51 6.71 4.92 -2.43
CA LEU A 51 5.48 5.03 -1.65
C LEU A 51 5.20 3.81 -0.75
N GLY A 52 6.22 3.30 -0.05
CA GLY A 52 6.09 2.13 0.83
C GLY A 52 5.91 0.78 0.13
N HIS A 53 6.12 0.73 -1.18
CA HIS A 53 6.05 -0.49 -1.98
C HIS A 53 7.37 -0.72 -2.73
N LYS A 54 7.66 -1.99 -3.00
CA LYS A 54 8.68 -2.43 -3.95
C LYS A 54 8.00 -2.69 -5.29
N VAL A 55 8.34 -1.90 -6.29
CA VAL A 55 7.86 -2.02 -7.67
C VAL A 55 8.91 -2.75 -8.49
N SER A 56 8.52 -3.84 -9.16
CA SER A 56 9.40 -4.63 -10.05
C SER A 56 8.62 -5.04 -11.29
N GLY A 57 8.85 -4.36 -12.41
CA GLY A 57 8.03 -4.48 -13.61
C GLY A 57 6.54 -4.20 -13.33
N LEU A 58 5.68 -5.18 -13.57
CA LEU A 58 4.24 -5.11 -13.27
C LEU A 58 3.89 -5.54 -11.84
N SER A 59 4.87 -5.95 -11.04
CA SER A 59 4.62 -6.42 -9.67
C SER A 59 4.77 -5.30 -8.64
N LEU A 60 3.90 -5.34 -7.65
CA LEU A 60 3.87 -4.45 -6.50
C LEU A 60 3.91 -5.31 -5.23
N ALA A 61 5.05 -5.31 -4.56
CA ALA A 61 5.23 -5.91 -3.25
C ALA A 61 5.30 -4.83 -2.18
N LEU A 62 5.17 -5.22 -0.91
CA LEU A 62 5.35 -4.30 0.21
C LEU A 62 6.84 -4.05 0.47
N ASP A 63 7.21 -2.83 0.88
CA ASP A 63 8.56 -2.56 1.38
C ASP A 63 8.72 -3.15 2.79
N GLN A 64 9.52 -4.20 2.90
CA GLN A 64 9.77 -4.91 4.15
C GLN A 64 10.34 -4.00 5.25
N ASN A 65 11.07 -2.94 4.89
CA ASN A 65 11.59 -1.99 5.89
C ASN A 65 10.45 -1.18 6.51
N GLN A 66 9.48 -0.76 5.71
CA GLN A 66 8.29 -0.03 6.18
C GLN A 66 7.36 -0.94 6.99
N ILE A 67 7.22 -2.20 6.57
CA ILE A 67 6.46 -3.20 7.34
C ILE A 67 7.12 -3.48 8.69
N ALA A 68 8.45 -3.57 8.75
CA ALA A 68 9.16 -3.86 10.00
C ALA A 68 8.80 -2.87 11.12
N GLU A 69 8.63 -1.59 10.79
CA GLU A 69 8.18 -0.58 11.76
C GLU A 69 6.77 -0.88 12.32
N VAL A 70 5.87 -1.40 11.48
CA VAL A 70 4.53 -1.84 11.91
C VAL A 70 4.62 -3.08 12.78
N LEU A 71 5.51 -4.02 12.46
CA LEU A 71 5.68 -5.28 13.20
C LEU A 71 6.22 -5.06 14.62
N ILE A 72 7.08 -4.07 14.82
CA ILE A 72 7.67 -3.73 16.12
C ILE A 72 6.67 -3.03 17.04
N LYS A 73 5.58 -2.46 16.51
CA LYS A 73 4.58 -1.78 17.34
C LYS A 73 3.96 -2.73 18.36
N GLN A 74 4.01 -2.28 19.62
CA GLN A 74 3.31 -2.94 20.72
C GLN A 74 1.79 -2.83 20.52
N VAL A 75 1.06 -3.74 21.14
CA VAL A 75 -0.40 -3.72 21.16
C VAL A 75 -0.89 -2.35 21.67
N PRO A 76 -1.80 -1.67 20.94
CA PRO A 76 -2.30 -0.36 21.32
C PRO A 76 -2.86 -0.31 22.74
N LYS A 77 -2.53 0.75 23.49
CA LYS A 77 -2.97 0.93 24.90
C LYS A 77 -4.10 1.96 25.04
N ASN A 78 -4.40 2.69 23.97
CA ASN A 78 -5.47 3.68 23.93
C ASN A 78 -6.05 3.80 22.51
N ILE A 79 -7.13 4.58 22.39
CA ILE A 79 -7.84 4.79 21.13
C ILE A 79 -6.94 5.43 20.06
N LYS A 80 -6.09 6.39 20.44
CA LYS A 80 -5.21 7.11 19.51
C LYS A 80 -4.17 6.16 18.90
N ASP A 81 -3.59 5.28 19.71
CA ASP A 81 -2.65 4.25 19.24
C ASP A 81 -3.35 3.28 18.29
N MET A 82 -4.58 2.87 18.60
CA MET A 82 -5.38 1.96 17.77
C MET A 82 -5.73 2.61 16.42
N GLN A 83 -6.13 3.89 16.43
CA GLN A 83 -6.40 4.63 15.20
C GLN A 83 -5.14 4.82 14.35
N SER A 84 -4.00 5.10 14.98
CA SER A 84 -2.72 5.18 14.28
C SER A 84 -2.35 3.85 13.62
N PHE A 85 -2.51 2.74 14.32
CA PHE A 85 -2.30 1.40 13.78
C PHE A 85 -3.25 1.11 12.60
N LEU A 86 -4.56 1.32 12.78
CA LEU A 86 -5.56 1.10 11.74
C LEU A 86 -5.33 2.00 10.51
N GLY A 87 -4.84 3.22 10.70
CA GLY A 87 -4.47 4.10 9.59
C GLY A 87 -3.38 3.48 8.71
N VAL A 88 -2.30 2.99 9.32
CA VAL A 88 -1.21 2.33 8.58
C VAL A 88 -1.68 1.00 7.97
N ALA A 89 -2.40 0.19 8.73
CA ALA A 89 -2.91 -1.09 8.22
C ALA A 89 -3.88 -0.89 7.04
N SER A 90 -4.68 0.19 7.06
CA SER A 90 -5.60 0.53 5.97
C SER A 90 -4.90 0.95 4.69
N TYR A 91 -3.70 1.53 4.79
CA TYR A 91 -2.87 1.88 3.64
C TYR A 91 -2.48 0.62 2.85
N TYR A 92 -2.17 -0.46 3.56
CA TYR A 92 -1.78 -1.75 2.98
C TYR A 92 -2.92 -2.75 2.83
N ARG A 93 -4.19 -2.31 2.96
CA ARG A 93 -5.37 -3.20 3.00
C ARG A 93 -5.50 -4.16 1.81
N ASN A 94 -4.99 -3.78 0.64
CA ASN A 94 -5.07 -4.59 -0.58
C ASN A 94 -4.22 -5.87 -0.49
N HIS A 95 -3.21 -5.88 0.39
CA HIS A 95 -2.38 -7.05 0.67
C HIS A 95 -2.95 -7.93 1.78
N ILE A 96 -4.06 -7.53 2.41
CA ILE A 96 -4.66 -8.25 3.55
C ILE A 96 -6.02 -8.81 3.11
N TRP A 97 -6.11 -10.12 3.00
CA TRP A 97 -7.36 -10.80 2.70
C TRP A 97 -8.43 -10.52 3.78
N ASN A 98 -9.64 -10.15 3.36
CA ASN A 98 -10.77 -9.84 4.23
C ASN A 98 -10.49 -8.79 5.32
N PHE A 99 -9.69 -7.75 4.99
CA PHE A 99 -9.32 -6.68 5.91
C PHE A 99 -10.50 -6.08 6.70
N SER A 100 -11.63 -5.81 6.04
CA SER A 100 -12.82 -5.22 6.67
C SER A 100 -13.38 -6.10 7.79
N HIS A 101 -13.45 -7.41 7.57
CA HIS A 101 -13.94 -8.36 8.55
C HIS A 101 -13.01 -8.43 9.77
N ILE A 102 -11.69 -8.52 9.54
CA ILE A 102 -10.69 -8.61 10.61
C ILE A 102 -10.70 -7.34 11.47
N THR A 103 -10.78 -6.17 10.83
CA THR A 103 -10.72 -4.87 11.53
C THR A 103 -12.03 -4.43 12.18
N THR A 104 -13.15 -5.14 11.95
CA THR A 104 -14.47 -4.75 12.48
C THR A 104 -14.46 -4.56 14.00
N THR A 105 -13.86 -5.48 14.74
CA THR A 105 -13.79 -5.40 16.22
C THR A 105 -12.85 -4.29 16.71
N LEU A 106 -11.85 -3.94 15.90
CA LEU A 106 -10.86 -2.89 16.18
C LEU A 106 -11.44 -1.50 15.92
N TYR A 107 -12.16 -1.30 14.81
CA TYR A 107 -12.83 -0.02 14.53
C TYR A 107 -13.88 0.35 15.58
N LYS A 108 -14.54 -0.66 16.17
CA LYS A 108 -15.48 -0.44 17.29
C LYS A 108 -14.82 0.20 18.52
N LEU A 109 -13.51 -0.01 18.75
CA LEU A 109 -12.77 0.66 19.84
C LEU A 109 -12.65 2.18 19.65
N GLY A 110 -12.81 2.67 18.42
CA GLY A 110 -12.80 4.10 18.12
C GLY A 110 -14.12 4.83 18.42
N SER A 111 -15.16 4.09 18.82
CA SER A 111 -16.49 4.65 19.09
C SER A 111 -16.56 5.22 20.52
N LYS A 112 -17.27 6.34 20.70
CA LYS A 112 -17.39 7.04 22.00
C LYS A 112 -18.08 6.19 23.08
N ASP A 113 -18.92 5.24 22.66
CA ASP A 113 -19.76 4.44 23.56
C ASP A 113 -19.10 3.11 23.97
N VAL A 114 -17.83 2.89 23.60
CA VAL A 114 -17.13 1.62 23.83
C VAL A 114 -15.92 1.85 24.74
N VAL A 115 -15.87 1.11 25.85
CA VAL A 115 -14.69 1.09 26.74
C VAL A 115 -13.51 0.50 25.97
N PHE A 116 -12.36 1.18 26.05
CA PHE A 116 -11.14 0.69 25.45
C PHE A 116 -10.63 -0.52 26.22
N GLU A 117 -10.78 -1.71 25.63
CA GLU A 117 -10.35 -2.97 26.23
C GLU A 117 -9.78 -3.88 25.14
N ILE A 118 -8.59 -4.42 25.36
CA ILE A 118 -7.99 -5.41 24.46
C ILE A 118 -8.43 -6.81 24.90
N THR A 119 -9.62 -7.21 24.45
CA THR A 119 -10.12 -8.59 24.58
C THR A 119 -9.29 -9.55 23.75
N LYS A 120 -9.46 -10.86 23.97
CA LYS A 120 -8.80 -11.90 23.17
C LYS A 120 -9.06 -11.72 21.67
N ASP A 121 -10.33 -11.55 21.27
CA ASP A 121 -10.70 -11.38 19.86
C ASP A 121 -10.04 -10.15 19.20
N ARG A 122 -9.90 -9.04 19.94
CA ARG A 122 -9.23 -7.83 19.46
C ARG A 122 -7.72 -8.04 19.34
N ARG A 123 -7.10 -8.75 20.27
CA ARG A 123 -5.69 -9.14 20.19
C ARG A 123 -5.44 -10.07 18.99
N ASP A 124 -6.30 -11.06 18.79
CA ASP A 124 -6.19 -12.01 17.69
C ASP A 124 -6.34 -11.29 16.33
N ALA A 125 -7.27 -10.33 16.23
CA ALA A 125 -7.40 -9.48 15.04
C ALA A 125 -6.15 -8.61 14.79
N TYR A 126 -5.57 -8.03 15.85
CA TYR A 126 -4.34 -7.24 15.76
C TYR A 126 -3.16 -8.07 15.26
N GLU A 127 -2.91 -9.23 15.86
CA GLU A 127 -1.81 -10.11 15.45
C GLU A 127 -2.05 -10.71 14.06
N ARG A 128 -3.31 -11.00 13.70
CA ARG A 128 -3.63 -11.46 12.34
C ARG A 128 -3.22 -10.42 11.29
N ILE A 129 -3.56 -9.14 11.48
CA ILE A 129 -3.16 -8.08 10.54
C ILE A 129 -1.62 -8.03 10.39
N LYS A 130 -0.88 -8.13 11.50
CA LYS A 130 0.58 -8.14 11.45
C LYS A 130 1.13 -9.34 10.67
N ASN A 131 0.57 -10.53 10.90
CA ASN A 131 0.97 -11.73 10.17
C ASN A 131 0.69 -11.62 8.67
N GLU A 132 -0.49 -11.13 8.28
CA GLU A 132 -0.83 -10.92 6.86
C GLU A 132 0.10 -9.91 6.18
N LEU A 133 0.51 -8.85 6.89
CA LEU A 133 1.50 -7.89 6.38
C LEU A 133 2.92 -8.47 6.26
N THR A 134 3.22 -9.54 7.00
CA THR A 134 4.52 -10.24 6.91
C THR A 134 4.55 -11.23 5.74
N ASN A 135 3.38 -11.77 5.38
CA ASN A 135 3.26 -12.63 4.22
C ASN A 135 3.48 -11.81 2.95
N GLU A 136 4.46 -12.21 2.13
CA GLU A 136 4.75 -11.56 0.86
C GLU A 136 3.60 -11.78 -0.14
N THR A 137 2.61 -10.90 -0.07
CA THR A 137 1.54 -10.83 -1.07
C THR A 137 1.99 -9.87 -2.16
N VAL A 138 2.26 -10.41 -3.34
CA VAL A 138 2.58 -9.63 -4.54
C VAL A 138 1.29 -9.31 -5.28
N LEU A 139 1.03 -8.02 -5.48
CA LEU A 139 -0.03 -7.55 -6.37
C LEU A 139 0.55 -7.36 -7.77
N ILE A 140 -0.26 -7.61 -8.79
CA ILE A 140 0.09 -7.33 -10.18
C ILE A 140 -0.69 -6.09 -10.60
N LEU A 141 -0.02 -5.16 -11.27
CA LEU A 141 -0.65 -3.97 -11.84
C LEU A 141 -1.73 -4.39 -12.84
N PRO A 142 -2.88 -3.71 -12.83
CA PRO A 142 -3.95 -4.03 -13.77
C PRO A 142 -3.52 -3.71 -15.19
N ASP A 143 -3.77 -4.64 -16.12
CA ASP A 143 -3.65 -4.38 -17.55
C ASP A 143 -5.02 -3.88 -18.07
N PHE A 144 -5.08 -2.62 -18.47
CA PHE A 144 -6.33 -1.99 -18.88
C PHE A 144 -6.85 -2.47 -20.24
N GLU A 145 -6.07 -3.27 -20.99
CA GLU A 145 -6.49 -3.86 -22.26
C GLU A 145 -7.30 -5.16 -22.08
N LEU A 146 -7.26 -5.77 -20.90
CA LEU A 146 -7.96 -7.03 -20.60
C LEU A 146 -9.20 -6.79 -19.70
N PRO A 147 -10.20 -7.69 -19.75
CA PRO A 147 -11.40 -7.55 -18.95
C PRO A 147 -11.12 -7.86 -17.46
N PHE A 148 -11.68 -7.01 -16.59
CA PHE A 148 -11.70 -7.22 -15.14
C PHE A 148 -12.80 -8.18 -14.72
N LYS A 149 -12.54 -8.96 -13.66
CA LYS A 149 -13.54 -9.78 -12.96
C LYS A 149 -13.69 -9.28 -11.53
N LEU A 150 -14.89 -8.83 -11.17
CA LEU A 150 -15.21 -8.42 -9.82
C LEU A 150 -16.01 -9.51 -9.12
N TYR A 151 -15.44 -10.07 -8.06
CA TYR A 151 -16.16 -10.95 -7.14
C TYR A 151 -16.65 -10.12 -5.98
N ILE A 152 -17.93 -10.22 -5.65
CA ILE A 152 -18.55 -9.51 -4.52
C ILE A 152 -19.20 -10.56 -3.62
N ASP A 153 -18.95 -10.45 -2.33
CA ASP A 153 -19.64 -11.21 -1.30
C ASP A 153 -20.21 -10.25 -0.25
N ALA A 154 -21.47 -10.42 0.10
CA ALA A 154 -22.17 -9.52 1.00
C ALA A 154 -22.99 -10.34 2.01
N ALA A 155 -22.67 -10.16 3.29
CA ALA A 155 -23.45 -10.71 4.39
C ALA A 155 -24.33 -9.60 4.99
N CYS A 156 -25.65 -9.76 4.86
CA CYS A 156 -26.63 -8.79 5.33
C CYS A 156 -26.40 -8.44 6.81
N GLY A 157 -26.14 -7.16 7.09
CA GLY A 157 -25.91 -6.65 8.45
C GLY A 157 -24.52 -6.91 9.04
N GLN A 158 -23.60 -7.58 8.32
CA GLN A 158 -22.26 -7.91 8.82
C GLN A 158 -21.13 -7.24 8.03
N GLY A 159 -21.25 -7.14 6.70
CA GLY A 159 -20.23 -6.48 5.88
C GLY A 159 -20.30 -6.79 4.39
N LEU A 160 -19.47 -6.08 3.62
CA LEU A 160 -19.25 -6.26 2.19
C LEU A 160 -17.76 -6.60 1.95
N GLY A 161 -17.51 -7.62 1.16
CA GLY A 161 -16.21 -8.00 0.63
C GLY A 161 -16.21 -7.95 -0.88
N ALA A 162 -15.09 -7.57 -1.48
CA ALA A 162 -14.91 -7.61 -2.92
C ALA A 162 -13.46 -7.94 -3.27
N ALA A 163 -13.27 -8.66 -4.38
CA ALA A 163 -11.96 -8.95 -4.94
C ALA A 163 -11.99 -8.64 -6.45
N LEU A 164 -11.09 -7.78 -6.89
CA LEU A 164 -10.89 -7.45 -8.30
C LEU A 164 -9.77 -8.34 -8.85
N HIS A 165 -10.09 -9.16 -9.84
CA HIS A 165 -9.20 -10.12 -10.44
C HIS A 165 -9.03 -9.85 -11.93
N GLN A 166 -7.87 -10.24 -12.43
CA GLN A 166 -7.53 -10.21 -13.84
C GLN A 166 -6.77 -11.50 -14.17
N ARG A 167 -6.88 -11.97 -15.41
CA ARG A 167 -6.32 -13.25 -15.83
C ARG A 167 -4.93 -13.07 -16.40
#